data_AF-A0A8J6IFR0-F1
#
_entry.id   AF-A0A8J6IFR0-F1
#
_cell.length_a   1.000
_cell.length_b   1.000
_cell.length_c   1.000
_cell.angle_alpha   90.00
_cell.angle_beta   90.00
_cell.angle_gamma   90.00
#
_symmetry.space_group_name_H-M   'P 1'
#
loop_
_entity.id
_entity.type
_entity.pdbx_description
1 polymer ?
#
loop_
_entity_poly.entity_id
_entity_poly.type
_entity_poly.pdbx_seq_one_letter_code
_entity_poly.pdbx_strand_id
1 'polypeptide(L)'
;MTAHVNAVPGDAYATWAPTFGPDGHCVACISDRGGEPQVWLPTEGEAPWQLLPAPLHRVVGVAADPTATWLGVVTESDASSCHQLWVVQPDGGGLR
;
A
#
# COMPACT_ATOMS: atom_id res chain seq x y z
N MET A 1 -2.57 -34.99 -2.34
CA MET A 1 -3.00 -34.14 -1.20
C MET A 1 -3.48 -32.83 -1.80
N THR A 2 -4.78 -32.72 -2.08
CA THR A 2 -5.36 -31.55 -2.76
C THR A 2 -5.88 -30.62 -1.69
N ALA A 3 -5.19 -29.51 -1.43
CA ALA A 3 -5.68 -28.50 -0.51
C ALA A 3 -6.85 -27.77 -1.17
N HIS A 4 -8.06 -28.01 -0.66
CA HIS A 4 -9.21 -27.15 -0.93
C HIS A 4 -9.03 -25.87 -0.10
N VAL A 5 -8.75 -24.75 -0.75
CA VAL A 5 -8.87 -23.44 -0.13
C VAL A 5 -10.31 -22.95 -0.33
N ASN A 6 -11.11 -23.05 0.73
CA ASN A 6 -12.40 -22.38 0.77
C ASN A 6 -12.14 -20.92 1.15
N ALA A 7 -12.38 -20.00 0.21
CA ALA A 7 -12.40 -18.57 0.53
C ALA A 7 -13.57 -18.32 1.51
N VAL A 8 -13.28 -17.71 2.65
CA VAL A 8 -14.28 -17.30 3.63
C VAL A 8 -14.93 -16.01 3.12
N PRO A 9 -16.27 -15.92 3.00
CA PRO A 9 -16.94 -14.66 2.68
C PRO A 9 -16.95 -13.78 3.93
N GLY A 10 -15.93 -12.96 4.06
CA GLY A 10 -15.85 -11.81 4.94
C GLY A 10 -14.86 -10.88 4.30
N ASP A 11 -15.34 -9.76 3.76
CA ASP A 11 -14.53 -8.65 3.26
C ASP A 11 -13.26 -9.08 2.51
N ALA A 12 -13.44 -9.81 1.40
CA ALA A 12 -12.32 -10.33 0.61
C ALA A 12 -11.64 -9.21 -0.18
N TYR A 13 -10.81 -8.45 0.52
CA TYR A 13 -9.94 -7.45 -0.08
C TYR A 13 -8.65 -8.10 -0.59
N ALA A 14 -8.21 -7.73 -1.80
CA ALA A 14 -6.91 -8.09 -2.30
C ALA A 14 -5.83 -7.24 -1.59
N THR A 15 -4.69 -7.87 -1.30
CA THR A 15 -3.47 -7.20 -0.84
C THR A 15 -2.30 -7.73 -1.64
N TRP A 16 -1.48 -6.83 -2.21
CA TRP A 16 -0.35 -7.19 -3.07
C TRP A 16 0.78 -6.16 -2.96
N ALA A 17 1.87 -6.41 -3.70
CA ALA A 17 3.06 -5.55 -3.76
C ALA A 17 3.57 -5.11 -2.37
N PRO A 18 3.88 -6.07 -1.45
CA PRO A 18 4.47 -5.71 -0.18
C PRO A 18 5.87 -5.10 -0.40
N THR A 19 6.20 -4.09 0.38
CA THR A 19 7.55 -3.55 0.51
C THR A 19 8.03 -3.67 1.94
N PHE A 20 9.32 -3.93 2.10
CA PHE A 20 9.94 -4.32 3.37
C PHE A 20 10.99 -3.29 3.79
N GLY A 21 11.07 -3.06 5.09
CA GLY A 21 12.13 -2.27 5.70
C GLY A 21 13.44 -3.06 5.85
N PRO A 22 14.51 -2.41 6.31
CA PRO A 22 15.82 -3.03 6.51
C PRO A 22 15.83 -4.12 7.60
N ASP A 23 14.85 -4.10 8.50
CA ASP A 23 14.62 -5.12 9.53
C ASP A 23 13.84 -6.35 9.01
N GLY A 24 13.43 -6.33 7.75
CA GLY A 24 12.66 -7.40 7.12
C GLY A 24 11.16 -7.35 7.44
N HIS A 25 10.69 -6.36 8.19
CA HIS A 25 9.26 -6.18 8.42
C HIS A 25 8.60 -5.49 7.23
N CYS A 26 7.36 -5.84 6.95
CA CYS A 26 6.56 -5.13 5.96
C CYS A 26 6.37 -3.68 6.45
N VAL A 27 6.49 -2.72 5.54
CA VAL A 27 6.30 -1.29 5.86
C VAL A 27 5.14 -0.69 5.06
N ALA A 28 4.83 -1.24 3.89
CA ALA A 28 3.65 -0.88 3.12
C ALA A 28 3.24 -2.00 2.15
N CYS A 29 1.99 -1.98 1.74
CA CYS A 29 1.46 -2.81 0.66
C CYS A 29 0.37 -2.04 -0.09
N ILE A 30 -0.08 -2.56 -1.23
CA ILE A 30 -1.28 -2.07 -1.89
C ILE A 30 -2.46 -2.95 -1.49
N SER A 31 -3.60 -2.35 -1.18
CA SER A 31 -4.84 -3.09 -0.95
C SER A 31 -6.07 -2.29 -1.37
N ASP A 32 -7.10 -3.01 -1.81
CA ASP A 32 -8.43 -2.48 -2.17
C ASP A 32 -9.41 -2.42 -0.99
N ARG A 33 -8.91 -2.57 0.24
CA ARG A 33 -9.64 -2.40 1.52
C ARG A 33 -10.49 -1.13 1.62
N GLY A 34 -10.11 -0.06 0.92
CA GLY A 34 -10.82 1.21 0.87
C GLY A 34 -11.86 1.34 -0.25
N GLY A 35 -12.07 0.28 -1.04
CA GLY A 35 -12.89 0.29 -2.25
C GLY A 35 -12.12 0.55 -3.55
N GLU A 36 -10.84 0.90 -3.45
CA GLU A 36 -9.91 1.06 -4.58
C GLU A 36 -8.46 0.76 -4.16
N PRO A 37 -7.54 0.49 -5.10
CA PRO A 37 -6.12 0.28 -4.81
C PRO A 37 -5.47 1.50 -4.14
N GLN A 38 -5.08 1.36 -2.87
CA GLN A 38 -4.39 2.39 -2.08
C GLN A 38 -3.21 1.80 -1.29
N VAL A 39 -2.33 2.66 -0.77
CA VAL A 39 -1.22 2.23 0.09
C VAL A 39 -1.71 2.03 1.52
N TRP A 40 -1.43 0.86 2.08
CA TRP A 40 -1.73 0.52 3.47
C TRP A 40 -0.46 0.20 4.25
N LEU A 41 -0.39 0.75 5.46
CA LEU A 41 0.73 0.62 6.39
C LEU A 41 0.35 -0.34 7.52
N PRO A 42 1.24 -1.24 7.94
CA PRO A 42 1.01 -2.04 9.13
C PRO A 42 1.03 -1.17 10.38
N THR A 43 0.23 -1.51 11.38
CA THR A 43 0.26 -0.87 12.70
C THR A 43 0.32 -1.92 13.80
N GLU A 44 0.81 -1.54 14.99
CA GLU A 44 0.82 -2.41 16.18
C GLU A 44 -0.51 -2.37 16.98
N GLY A 45 -1.55 -1.73 16.46
CA GLY A 45 -2.84 -1.57 17.14
C GLY A 45 -3.85 -2.69 16.88
N GLU A 46 -5.06 -2.57 17.48
CA GLU A 46 -6.18 -3.49 17.23
C GLU A 46 -6.60 -3.54 15.75
N ALA A 47 -6.40 -2.44 15.01
CA ALA A 47 -6.52 -2.39 13.57
C ALA A 47 -5.12 -2.56 12.94
N PRO A 48 -4.76 -3.77 12.46
CA PRO A 48 -3.37 -4.07 12.06
C PRO A 48 -2.92 -3.33 10.80
N TRP A 49 -3.81 -2.56 10.16
CA TRP A 49 -3.52 -1.79 8.97
C TRP A 49 -4.18 -0.42 9.01
N GLN A 50 -3.46 0.59 8.54
CA GLN A 50 -3.95 1.96 8.35
C GLN A 50 -3.72 2.39 6.91
N LEU A 51 -4.66 3.16 6.35
CA LEU A 51 -4.47 3.83 5.06
C LEU A 51 -3.35 4.88 5.21
N LEU A 52 -2.44 4.95 4.24
CA LEU A 52 -1.45 6.02 4.16
C LEU A 52 -2.17 7.39 4.18
N PRO A 53 -1.87 8.31 5.11
CA PRO A 53 -2.58 9.58 5.24
C PRO A 53 -2.12 10.60 4.18
N ALA A 54 -2.30 10.25 2.91
CA ALA A 54 -2.00 11.06 1.74
C ALA A 54 -3.17 10.96 0.74
N PRO A 55 -3.45 12.01 -0.05
CA PRO A 55 -4.53 12.02 -1.04
C PRO A 55 -4.15 11.23 -2.32
N LEU A 56 -3.67 10.00 -2.16
CA LEU A 56 -3.23 9.14 -3.25
C LEU A 56 -4.28 8.05 -3.50
N HIS A 57 -4.67 7.93 -4.76
CA HIS A 57 -5.71 7.03 -5.27
C HIS A 57 -5.19 6.32 -6.52
N ARG A 58 -5.86 5.26 -6.97
CA ARG A 58 -5.45 4.46 -8.15
C ARG A 58 -3.97 4.04 -8.09
N VAL A 59 -3.53 3.52 -6.94
CA VAL A 59 -2.14 3.12 -6.72
C VAL A 59 -1.83 1.84 -7.47
N VAL A 60 -0.80 1.89 -8.31
CA VAL A 60 -0.34 0.74 -9.12
C VAL A 60 1.03 0.22 -8.68
N GLY A 61 1.76 0.98 -7.85
CA GLY A 61 3.06 0.57 -7.33
C GLY A 61 3.43 1.27 -6.03
N VAL A 62 4.17 0.58 -5.17
CA VAL A 62 4.75 1.14 -3.94
C VAL A 62 6.12 0.51 -3.67
N ALA A 63 7.08 1.31 -3.21
CA ALA A 63 8.37 0.84 -2.73
C ALA A 63 8.89 1.77 -1.63
N ALA A 64 9.43 1.20 -0.55
CA ALA A 64 10.16 1.95 0.46
C ALA A 64 11.60 2.22 0.03
N ASP A 65 12.16 3.32 0.51
CA ASP A 65 13.60 3.51 0.48
C ASP A 65 14.31 2.55 1.46
N PRO A 66 15.64 2.35 1.36
CA PRO A 66 16.37 1.40 2.21
C PRO A 66 16.26 1.67 3.72
N THR A 67 15.89 2.89 4.13
CA THR A 67 15.71 3.27 5.54
C THR A 67 14.24 3.26 5.98
N ALA A 68 13.30 2.95 5.09
CA ALA A 68 11.86 3.01 5.31
C ALA A 68 11.35 4.39 5.82
N THR A 69 12.08 5.46 5.51
CA THR A 69 11.72 6.84 5.84
C THR A 69 10.81 7.46 4.77
N TRP A 70 10.90 6.97 3.53
CA TRP A 70 10.15 7.45 2.38
C TRP A 70 9.55 6.30 1.59
N LEU A 71 8.38 6.54 1.02
CA LEU A 71 7.72 5.68 0.05
C LEU A 71 7.72 6.36 -1.31
N GLY A 72 8.17 5.64 -2.33
CA GLY A 72 7.84 5.93 -3.72
C GLY A 72 6.48 5.30 -4.03
N VAL A 73 5.54 6.09 -4.51
CA VAL A 73 4.18 5.65 -4.85
C VAL A 73 3.89 6.00 -6.30
N VAL A 74 3.43 5.02 -7.06
CA VAL A 74 3.04 5.19 -8.47
C VAL A 74 1.52 5.15 -8.56
N THR A 75 0.93 6.21 -9.11
CA THR A 75 -0.51 6.30 -9.38
C THR A 75 -0.78 6.36 -10.88
N GLU A 76 -2.00 5.98 -11.28
CA GLU A 76 -2.52 6.37 -12.59
C GLU A 76 -2.85 7.87 -12.59
N SER A 77 -2.65 8.54 -13.73
CA SER A 77 -3.10 9.91 -13.94
C SER A 77 -4.57 9.92 -14.35
N ASP A 78 -5.37 10.80 -13.74
CA ASP A 78 -6.75 11.05 -14.19
C ASP A 78 -6.82 11.82 -15.52
N ALA A 79 -5.75 12.53 -15.89
CA ALA A 79 -5.73 13.46 -17.03
C ALA A 79 -5.02 12.90 -18.29
N SER A 80 -4.32 11.77 -18.17
CA SER A 80 -3.49 11.22 -19.25
C SER A 80 -3.26 9.73 -19.04
N SER A 81 -2.86 9.02 -20.10
CA SER A 81 -2.46 7.61 -20.04
C SER A 81 -1.02 7.42 -19.49
N CYS A 82 -0.58 8.28 -18.57
CA CYS A 82 0.74 8.17 -17.95
C CYS A 82 0.61 7.87 -16.46
N HIS A 83 1.65 7.25 -15.90
CA HIS A 83 1.80 7.09 -14.47
C HIS A 83 2.43 8.34 -13.85
N GLN A 84 2.04 8.65 -12.62
CA GLN A 84 2.67 9.69 -11.79
C GLN A 84 3.45 9.02 -10.67
N LEU A 85 4.63 9.56 -10.36
CA LEU A 85 5.45 9.12 -9.24
C LEU A 85 5.41 10.19 -8.15
N TRP A 86 5.15 9.73 -6.94
CA TRP A 86 5.10 10.54 -5.73
C TRP A 86 6.12 10.02 -4.73
N VAL A 87 6.67 10.92 -3.91
CA VAL A 87 7.51 10.57 -2.77
C VAL A 87 6.87 11.14 -1.51
N VAL A 88 6.59 10.28 -0.54
CA VAL A 88 5.83 10.62 0.67
C VAL A 88 6.37 9.88 1.89
N GLN A 89 6.35 10.51 3.05
CA GLN A 89 6.69 9.86 4.31
C GLN A 89 5.52 8.99 4.78
N PRO A 90 5.76 7.92 5.58
CA PRO A 90 4.68 7.08 6.09
C PRO A 90 3.62 7.82 6.93
N ASP A 91 3.98 8.96 7.54
CA ASP A 91 3.03 9.83 8.25
C ASP A 91 2.23 10.77 7.32
N GLY A 92 2.39 10.64 6.00
CA GLY A 92 1.77 11.48 4.96
C GLY A 92 2.55 12.77 4.66
N GLY A 93 3.60 13.06 5.42
CA GLY A 93 4.42 14.26 5.28
C GLY A 93 5.26 14.29 4.00
N GLY A 94 5.67 15.49 3.61
CA GLY A 94 6.66 15.71 2.57
C GLY A 94 6.28 15.24 1.16
N LEU A 95 4.98 15.01 0.91
CA LEU A 95 4.43 14.61 -0.37
C LEU A 95 4.88 15.55 -1.49
N ARG A 96 5.52 14.99 -2.51
CA ARG A 96 6.01 15.71 -3.69
C ARG A 96 6.13 14.81 -4.91
#